data_AF-A0A7S0P4Q6-F1
#
_entry.id   AF-A0A7S0P4Q6-F1
#
_cell.length_a   1.000
_cell.length_b   1.000
_cell.length_c   1.000
_cell.angle_alpha   90.00
_cell.angle_beta   90.00
_cell.angle_gamma   90.00
#
_symmetry.space_group_name_H-M   'P 1'
#
loop_
_entity.id
_entity.type
_entity.pdbx_description
1 polymer ?
#
loop_
_entity_poly.entity_id
_entity_poly.type
_entity_poly.pdbx_seq_one_letter_code
_entity_poly.pdbx_strand_id
1 'polypeptide(L)'
;QRALHSAQVQRVRAKAPLLPDVLLLMQHQPVFTLGTASNLDNIRTSPPPFEVVRTERGGEVTYHGPGQLVLYPILDLKAYRKDVHWYLRALEEVSIRSLASLGLQGEREAGLTGVWVSGGKISALGVKLSRWVTM
;
A
#
# COMPACT_ATOMS: atom_id res chain seq x y z
N GLN A 1 4.37 -9.03 -7.12
CA GLN A 1 5.00 -7.91 -6.37
C GLN A 1 6.42 -8.23 -5.85
N ARG A 2 6.61 -9.17 -4.90
CA ARG A 2 7.91 -9.39 -4.22
C ARG A 2 9.09 -9.65 -5.15
N ALA A 3 8.93 -10.47 -6.18
CA ALA A 3 10.00 -10.76 -7.14
C ALA A 3 10.48 -9.49 -7.89
N LEU A 4 9.55 -8.64 -8.33
CA LEU A 4 9.87 -7.37 -9.01
C LEU A 4 10.57 -6.39 -8.07
N HIS A 5 10.06 -6.25 -6.83
CA HIS A 5 10.70 -5.42 -5.81
C HIS A 5 12.12 -5.89 -5.50
N SER A 6 12.31 -7.19 -5.27
CA SER A 6 13.62 -7.78 -5.00
C SER A 6 14.59 -7.59 -6.15
N ALA A 7 14.14 -7.76 -7.41
CA ALA A 7 14.98 -7.53 -8.58
C ALA A 7 15.44 -6.07 -8.68
N GLN A 8 14.55 -5.10 -8.45
CA GLN A 8 14.91 -3.68 -8.40
C GLN A 8 15.91 -3.39 -7.27
N VAL A 9 15.66 -3.87 -6.05
CA VAL A 9 16.56 -3.67 -4.91
C VAL A 9 17.94 -4.29 -5.15
N GLN A 10 18.02 -5.46 -5.78
CA GLN A 10 19.29 -6.08 -6.15
C GLN A 10 20.09 -5.22 -7.14
N ARG A 11 19.43 -4.65 -8.15
CA ARG A 11 20.08 -3.71 -9.10
C ARG A 11 20.59 -2.47 -8.39
N VAL A 12 19.83 -1.89 -7.46
CA VAL A 12 20.30 -0.76 -6.63
C VAL A 12 21.59 -1.15 -5.88
N ARG A 13 21.64 -2.34 -5.27
CA ARG A 13 22.83 -2.82 -4.54
C ARG A 13 24.03 -3.03 -5.45
N ALA A 14 23.79 -3.57 -6.64
CA ALA A 14 24.81 -3.81 -7.66
C ALA A 14 25.26 -2.52 -8.38
N LYS A 15 24.65 -1.35 -8.08
CA LYS A 15 24.82 -0.10 -8.83
C LYS A 15 24.57 -0.28 -10.33
N ALA A 16 23.68 -1.21 -10.69
CA ALA A 16 23.28 -1.47 -12.06
C ALA A 16 22.12 -0.53 -12.47
N PRO A 17 21.91 -0.30 -13.77
CA PRO A 17 20.73 0.42 -14.25
C PRO A 17 19.45 -0.23 -13.71
N LEU A 18 18.55 0.61 -13.19
CA LEU A 18 17.25 0.17 -12.69
C LEU A 18 16.32 -0.20 -13.83
N LEU A 19 15.35 -1.06 -13.52
CA LEU A 19 14.24 -1.29 -14.43
C LEU A 19 13.30 -0.07 -14.40
N PRO A 20 12.45 0.11 -15.42
CA PRO A 20 11.37 1.07 -15.36
C PRO A 20 10.50 0.85 -14.11
N ASP A 21 9.94 1.93 -13.61
CA ASP A 21 8.95 1.89 -12.54
C ASP A 21 7.70 1.13 -12.98
N VAL A 22 7.08 0.41 -12.04
CA VAL A 22 5.94 -0.48 -12.32
C VAL A 22 4.81 -0.17 -11.36
N LEU A 23 3.59 -0.06 -11.89
CA LEU A 23 2.37 -0.10 -11.09
C LEU A 23 1.65 -1.42 -11.37
N LEU A 24 1.49 -2.26 -10.34
CA LEU A 24 0.64 -3.44 -10.43
C LEU A 24 -0.77 -3.10 -9.95
N LEU A 25 -1.77 -3.51 -10.73
CA LEU A 25 -3.20 -3.38 -10.43
C LEU A 25 -3.79 -4.78 -10.40
N MET A 26 -4.45 -5.15 -9.30
CA MET A 26 -5.03 -6.48 -9.14
C MET A 26 -6.13 -6.50 -8.06
N GLN A 27 -6.68 -7.68 -7.83
CA GLN A 27 -7.50 -8.01 -6.67
C GLN A 27 -6.95 -9.28 -6.04
N HIS A 28 -7.25 -9.50 -4.77
CA HIS A 28 -6.87 -10.74 -4.06
C HIS A 28 -8.08 -11.60 -3.75
N GLN A 29 -7.84 -12.90 -3.56
CA GLN A 29 -8.78 -13.74 -2.81
C GLN A 29 -8.92 -13.21 -1.37
N PRO A 30 -10.02 -13.50 -0.66
CA PRO A 30 -10.23 -13.03 0.71
C PRO A 30 -9.04 -13.36 1.62
N VAL A 31 -8.41 -12.32 2.18
CA VAL A 31 -7.21 -12.45 3.03
C VAL A 31 -7.12 -11.31 4.02
N PHE A 32 -6.74 -11.62 5.25
CA PHE A 32 -6.27 -10.64 6.22
C PHE A 32 -4.75 -10.52 6.14
N THR A 33 -4.25 -9.28 6.09
CA THR A 33 -2.81 -9.04 6.20
C THR A 33 -2.49 -8.30 7.48
N LEU A 34 -1.47 -8.79 8.18
CA LEU A 34 -0.93 -8.18 9.38
C LEU A 34 0.31 -7.37 9.01
N GLY A 35 0.23 -6.04 9.10
CA GLY A 35 1.39 -5.16 8.94
C GLY A 35 2.33 -5.15 10.14
N THR A 36 3.36 -4.32 10.07
CA THR A 36 4.42 -4.21 11.09
C THR A 36 3.93 -3.72 12.45
N ALA A 37 2.82 -2.99 12.50
CA ALA A 37 2.22 -2.49 13.75
C ALA A 37 1.08 -3.37 14.28
N SER A 38 0.92 -4.59 13.75
CA SER A 38 -0.18 -5.50 14.15
C SER A 38 0.29 -6.78 14.83
N ASN A 39 -0.63 -7.44 15.51
CA ASN A 39 -0.52 -8.77 16.07
C ASN A 39 -1.83 -9.55 15.78
N LEU A 40 -1.93 -10.78 16.30
CA LEU A 40 -3.12 -11.61 16.10
C LEU A 40 -4.35 -11.06 16.84
N ASP A 41 -4.19 -10.29 17.91
CA ASP A 41 -5.29 -9.71 18.68
C ASP A 41 -6.06 -8.64 17.89
N ASN A 42 -5.44 -8.10 16.82
CA ASN A 42 -6.16 -7.25 15.88
C ASN A 42 -7.24 -8.01 15.09
N ILE A 43 -7.21 -9.35 15.05
CA ILE A 43 -8.25 -10.19 14.45
C ILE A 43 -9.33 -10.47 15.49
N ARG A 44 -10.52 -9.90 15.29
CA ARG A 44 -11.64 -9.98 16.24
C ARG A 44 -12.44 -11.30 16.19
N THR A 45 -12.02 -12.24 15.36
CA THR A 45 -12.72 -13.51 15.12
C THR A 45 -11.78 -14.69 15.40
N SER A 46 -12.24 -15.67 16.17
CA SER A 46 -11.49 -16.90 16.46
C SER A 46 -12.39 -18.12 16.18
N PRO A 47 -12.07 -18.97 15.18
CA PRO A 47 -10.98 -18.83 14.23
C PRO A 47 -11.20 -17.68 13.22
N PRO A 48 -10.14 -17.16 12.57
CA PRO A 48 -10.28 -16.20 11.48
C PRO A 48 -11.06 -16.82 10.30
N PRO A 49 -11.99 -16.09 9.68
CA PRO A 49 -12.79 -16.62 8.56
C PRO A 49 -12.00 -16.72 7.25
N PHE A 50 -10.83 -16.08 7.16
CA PHE A 50 -9.97 -16.04 5.97
C PHE A 50 -8.50 -16.27 6.36
N GLU A 51 -7.67 -16.53 5.36
CA GLU A 51 -6.21 -16.65 5.56
C GLU A 51 -5.65 -15.39 6.22
N VAL A 52 -4.73 -15.57 7.17
CA VAL A 52 -4.04 -14.47 7.85
C VAL A 52 -2.56 -14.51 7.49
N VAL A 53 -2.08 -13.47 6.81
CA VAL A 53 -0.70 -13.38 6.30
C VAL A 53 0.06 -12.23 6.96
N ARG A 54 1.22 -12.52 7.55
CA ARG A 54 2.15 -11.47 8.02
C ARG A 54 2.86 -10.82 6.84
N THR A 55 2.94 -9.49 6.88
CA THR A 55 3.58 -8.66 5.86
C THR A 55 4.52 -7.64 6.50
N GLU A 56 5.39 -7.06 5.69
CA GLU A 56 6.35 -6.03 6.15
C GLU A 56 5.89 -4.61 5.82
N ARG A 57 4.64 -4.42 5.36
CA ARG A 57 4.09 -3.08 5.14
C ARG A 57 3.86 -2.36 6.47
N GLY A 58 3.88 -1.04 6.42
CA GLY A 58 3.39 -0.20 7.51
C GLY A 58 1.92 -0.45 7.84
N GLY A 59 1.52 0.01 9.02
CA GLY A 59 0.14 -0.06 9.51
C GLY A 59 -0.20 -1.38 10.21
N GLU A 60 -1.45 -1.46 10.65
CA GLU A 60 -1.99 -2.59 11.41
C GLU A 60 -2.57 -3.68 10.49
N VAL A 61 -3.63 -4.36 10.94
CA VAL A 61 -4.40 -5.33 10.14
C VAL A 61 -5.18 -4.64 9.03
N THR A 62 -5.31 -5.30 7.88
CA THR A 62 -6.30 -4.92 6.86
C THR A 62 -6.83 -6.15 6.14
N TYR A 63 -7.95 -5.99 5.43
CA TYR A 63 -8.57 -7.02 4.61
C TYR A 63 -8.40 -6.70 3.14
N HIS A 64 -8.18 -7.74 2.34
CA HIS A 64 -8.30 -7.69 0.88
C HIS A 64 -9.23 -8.79 0.38
N GLY A 65 -9.94 -8.51 -0.71
CA GLY A 65 -10.84 -9.49 -1.32
C GLY A 65 -11.42 -9.02 -2.66
N PRO A 66 -12.26 -9.86 -3.28
CA PRO A 66 -12.93 -9.53 -4.54
C PRO A 66 -13.73 -8.22 -4.45
N GLY A 67 -13.67 -7.42 -5.51
CA GLY A 67 -14.26 -6.07 -5.58
C GLY A 67 -13.34 -4.95 -5.06
N GLN A 68 -12.23 -5.28 -4.38
CA GLN A 68 -11.25 -4.29 -3.94
C GLN A 68 -10.08 -4.19 -4.93
N LEU A 69 -9.92 -3.02 -5.56
CA LEU A 69 -8.74 -2.73 -6.38
C LEU A 69 -7.51 -2.49 -5.48
N VAL A 70 -6.46 -3.28 -5.69
CA VAL A 70 -5.20 -3.21 -4.96
C VAL A 70 -4.08 -2.72 -5.88
N LEU A 71 -3.34 -1.72 -5.41
CA LEU A 71 -2.23 -1.09 -6.11
C LEU A 71 -0.92 -1.44 -5.42
N TYR A 72 0.08 -1.90 -6.19
CA TYR A 72 1.47 -2.01 -5.74
C TYR A 72 2.38 -1.19 -6.66
N PRO A 73 2.60 0.10 -6.37
CA PRO A 73 3.60 0.91 -7.04
C PRO A 73 5.00 0.48 -6.58
N ILE A 74 5.81 0.00 -7.51
CA ILE A 74 7.22 -0.38 -7.33
C ILE A 74 8.05 0.68 -8.03
N LEU A 75 8.43 1.71 -7.27
CA LEU A 75 9.04 2.94 -7.76
C LEU A 75 10.40 3.16 -7.11
N ASP A 76 11.38 3.70 -7.83
CA ASP A 76 12.57 4.28 -7.21
C ASP A 76 12.34 5.74 -6.79
N LEU A 77 12.07 5.97 -5.50
CA LEU A 77 11.82 7.33 -4.99
C LEU A 77 13.02 8.27 -5.12
N LYS A 78 14.23 7.77 -5.38
CA LYS A 78 15.38 8.64 -5.67
C LYS A 78 15.17 9.47 -6.94
N ALA A 79 14.39 8.97 -7.91
CA ALA A 79 14.06 9.69 -9.13
C ALA A 79 12.97 10.77 -8.93
N TYR A 80 12.31 10.79 -7.76
CA TYR A 80 11.22 11.72 -7.45
C TYR A 80 11.58 12.59 -6.25
N ARG A 81 11.43 12.02 -5.04
CA ARG A 81 11.71 12.68 -3.77
C ARG A 81 11.96 11.62 -2.70
N LYS A 82 13.08 11.73 -1.99
CA LYS A 82 13.48 10.82 -0.90
C LYS A 82 12.75 11.13 0.39
N ASP A 83 11.42 11.02 0.38
CA ASP A 83 10.54 11.37 1.50
C ASP A 83 9.32 10.44 1.51
N VAL A 84 9.22 9.61 2.56
CA VAL A 84 8.14 8.63 2.71
C VAL A 84 6.81 9.29 3.05
N HIS A 85 6.83 10.40 3.81
CA HIS A 85 5.61 11.12 4.16
C HIS A 85 5.02 11.79 2.92
N TRP A 86 5.86 12.43 2.11
CA TRP A 86 5.45 12.94 0.80
C TRP A 86 4.85 11.83 -0.07
N TYR A 87 5.51 10.67 -0.14
CA TYR A 87 5.04 9.56 -0.96
C TYR A 87 3.65 9.07 -0.52
N LEU A 88 3.42 8.89 0.79
CA LEU A 88 2.11 8.54 1.31
C LEU A 88 1.04 9.59 0.98
N ARG A 89 1.35 10.88 1.15
CA ARG A 89 0.42 11.97 0.79
C ARG A 89 0.13 12.00 -0.72
N ALA A 90 1.10 11.67 -1.55
CA ALA A 90 0.93 11.56 -3.00
C ALA A 90 0.01 10.38 -3.38
N LEU A 91 0.14 9.23 -2.72
CA LEU A 91 -0.77 8.09 -2.93
C LEU A 91 -2.21 8.40 -2.48
N GLU A 92 -2.37 9.12 -1.36
CA GLU A 92 -3.70 9.62 -0.95
C GLU A 92 -4.27 10.56 -2.00
N GLU A 93 -3.44 11.43 -2.59
CA GLU A 93 -3.87 12.35 -3.65
C GLU A 93 -4.35 11.60 -4.90
N VAL A 94 -3.66 10.53 -5.29
CA VAL A 94 -4.09 9.65 -6.38
C VAL A 94 -5.48 9.07 -6.09
N SER A 95 -5.71 8.61 -4.86
CA SER A 95 -7.02 8.07 -4.45
C SER A 95 -8.10 9.16 -4.47
N ILE A 96 -7.83 10.35 -3.92
CA ILE A 96 -8.76 11.48 -3.90
C ILE A 96 -9.14 11.91 -5.31
N ARG A 97 -8.16 12.06 -6.21
CA ARG A 97 -8.41 12.46 -7.61
C ARG A 97 -9.18 11.39 -8.38
N SER A 98 -8.91 10.11 -8.11
CA SER A 98 -9.64 8.99 -8.71
C SER A 98 -11.09 8.93 -8.22
N LEU A 99 -11.36 9.31 -6.97
CA LEU A 99 -12.73 9.43 -6.44
C LEU A 99 -13.44 10.63 -7.06
N ALA A 100 -12.75 11.76 -7.21
CA ALA A 100 -13.31 12.97 -7.80
C ALA A 100 -13.76 12.75 -9.25
N SER A 101 -13.04 11.94 -10.04
CA SER A 101 -13.47 11.58 -11.40
C SER A 101 -14.74 10.71 -11.44
N LEU A 102 -15.14 10.13 -10.30
CA LEU A 102 -16.39 9.39 -10.11
C LEU A 102 -17.47 10.24 -9.43
N GLY A 103 -17.23 11.54 -9.21
CA GLY A 103 -18.14 12.44 -8.50
C GLY A 103 -18.15 12.26 -6.98
N LEU A 104 -17.17 11.56 -6.41
CA LEU A 104 -17.03 11.35 -4.97
C LEU A 104 -15.97 12.29 -4.38
N GLN A 105 -16.31 12.95 -3.28
CA GLN A 105 -15.38 13.81 -2.56
C GLN A 105 -14.60 12.99 -1.53
N GLY A 106 -13.35 12.64 -1.87
CA GLY A 106 -12.40 12.01 -0.95
C GLY A 106 -11.64 13.03 -0.10
N GLU A 107 -11.38 12.69 1.16
CA GLU A 107 -10.65 13.55 2.10
C GLU A 107 -9.60 12.79 2.91
N ARG A 108 -8.69 13.55 3.54
CA ARG A 108 -7.69 13.03 4.48
C ARG A 108 -8.15 13.36 5.89
N GLU A 109 -7.98 12.42 6.80
CA GLU A 109 -8.19 12.66 8.23
C GLU A 109 -6.85 12.91 8.92
N ALA A 110 -6.76 13.99 9.71
CA ALA A 110 -5.52 14.39 10.36
C ALA A 110 -5.03 13.29 11.34
N GLY A 111 -3.75 12.93 11.25
CA GLY A 111 -3.16 11.86 12.06
C GLY A 111 -3.43 10.44 11.57
N LEU A 112 -4.35 10.24 10.60
CA LEU A 112 -4.63 8.93 10.02
C LEU A 112 -4.08 8.83 8.59
N THR A 113 -3.68 7.62 8.20
CA THR A 113 -3.20 7.31 6.84
C THR A 113 -4.32 6.63 6.05
N GLY A 114 -4.68 7.18 4.89
CA GLY A 114 -5.80 6.69 4.09
C GLY A 114 -6.57 7.79 3.37
N VAL A 115 -7.68 7.41 2.76
CA VAL A 115 -8.69 8.34 2.25
C VAL A 115 -10.07 7.94 2.76
N TRP A 116 -10.89 8.94 3.07
CA TRP A 116 -12.25 8.81 3.59
C TRP A 116 -13.25 9.48 2.67
N VAL A 117 -14.49 8.99 2.71
CA VAL A 117 -15.67 9.59 2.07
C VAL A 117 -16.82 9.48 3.07
N SER A 118 -17.46 10.59 3.42
CA SER A 118 -18.59 10.64 4.35
C SER A 118 -18.32 9.94 5.69
N GLY A 119 -17.11 10.14 6.25
CA GLY A 119 -16.67 9.52 7.51
C GLY A 119 -16.29 8.04 7.42
N GLY A 120 -16.46 7.39 6.27
CA GLY A 120 -16.04 6.01 6.01
C GLY A 120 -14.70 5.93 5.30
N LYS A 121 -13.78 5.09 5.79
CA LYS A 121 -12.49 4.88 5.11
C LYS A 121 -12.69 4.12 3.80
N ILE A 122 -12.36 4.76 2.68
CA ILE A 122 -12.53 4.19 1.32
C ILE A 122 -11.22 3.65 0.74
N SER A 123 -10.06 4.17 1.16
CA SER A 123 -8.74 3.71 0.71
C SER A 123 -7.81 3.51 1.90
N ALA A 124 -7.26 2.30 2.01
CA ALA A 124 -6.23 1.97 2.98
C ALA A 124 -4.86 2.03 2.31
N LEU A 125 -3.89 2.67 2.98
CA LEU A 125 -2.53 2.78 2.50
C LEU A 125 -1.57 2.15 3.50
N GLY A 126 -0.67 1.30 3.01
CA GLY A 126 0.39 0.70 3.79
C GLY A 126 1.51 0.28 2.85
N VAL A 127 2.70 0.86 3.04
CA VAL A 127 3.84 0.69 2.14
C VAL A 127 5.04 0.11 2.88
N LYS A 128 5.92 -0.54 2.13
CA LYS A 128 7.27 -0.90 2.54
C LYS A 128 8.25 -0.21 1.61
N LEU A 129 9.40 0.21 2.14
CA LEU A 129 10.51 0.68 1.31
C LEU A 129 11.78 -0.09 1.63
N SER A 130 12.61 -0.31 0.60
CA SER A 130 13.96 -0.83 0.76
C SER A 130 14.88 -0.12 -0.22
N ARG A 131 15.95 0.51 0.27
CA ARG A 131 16.89 1.28 -0.56
C ARG A 131 16.19 2.32 -1.47
N TRP A 132 15.11 2.92 -0.96
CA TRP A 132 14.22 3.86 -1.66
C TRP A 132 13.36 3.27 -2.80
N VAL A 133 13.34 1.95 -2.95
CA VAL A 133 12.39 1.26 -3.82
C VAL A 133 11.14 0.88 -3.02
N THR A 134 9.97 1.28 -3.50
CA THR A 134 8.67 1.05 -2.83
C THR A 134 8.10 -0.35 -3.12
N MET A 135 7.28 -0.85 -2.21
CA MET A 135 6.41 -2.03 -2.36
C MET A 135 5.13 -1.84 -1.56
#